data_AF-A0A8K0CFF4-F1
#
_entry.id   AF-A0A8K0CFF4-F1
#
_cell.length_a   1.000
_cell.length_b   1.000
_cell.length_c   1.000
_cell.angle_alpha   90.00
_cell.angle_beta   90.00
_cell.angle_gamma   90.00
#
_symmetry.space_group_name_H-M   'P 1'
#
loop_
_entity.id
_entity.type
_entity.pdbx_description
1 polymer ?
#
loop_
_entity_poly.entity_id
_entity_poly.type
_entity_poly.pdbx_seq_one_letter_code
_entity_poly.pdbx_strand_id
1 'polypeptide(L)'
;MAEYKTEQRVKIIQAYYENGKSRKNTLCALREYFGVQNRPSERTVWNLAKTFEQTGFVSNAKAPQHTSRGSSEQNIANVRENVTEKPRTSIRH
;
A
#
# COMPACT_ATOMS: atom_id res chain seq x y z
N MET A 1 -9.07 0.65 5.34
CA MET A 1 -8.32 1.49 6.32
C MET A 1 -8.55 2.93 5.90
N ALA A 2 -8.89 3.84 6.82
CA ALA A 2 -8.94 5.27 6.49
C ALA A 2 -7.62 5.70 5.83
N GLU A 3 -7.70 6.46 4.75
CA GLU A 3 -6.55 6.87 3.96
C GLU A 3 -5.80 8.00 4.68
N TYR A 4 -4.94 7.62 5.63
CA TYR A 4 -3.95 8.54 6.19
C TYR A 4 -2.87 8.81 5.16
N LYS A 5 -2.56 10.09 4.95
CA LYS A 5 -1.37 10.50 4.19
C LYS A 5 -0.10 9.96 4.85
N THR A 6 0.97 9.82 4.08
CA THR A 6 2.28 9.33 4.59
C THR A 6 2.74 10.13 5.81
N GLU A 7 2.64 11.46 5.77
CA GLU A 7 2.99 12.36 6.89
C GLU A 7 2.21 12.05 8.16
N GLN A 8 0.89 11.81 8.03
CA GLN A 8 0.03 11.47 9.15
C GLN A 8 0.41 10.12 9.76
N ARG A 9 0.77 9.14 8.93
CA ARG A 9 1.24 7.83 9.39
C ARG A 9 2.57 7.91 10.12
N VAL A 10 3.51 8.73 9.61
CA VAL A 10 4.78 8.99 10.30
C VAL A 10 4.48 9.54 11.70
N LYS A 11 3.58 10.52 11.82
CA LYS A 11 3.19 11.05 13.12
C LYS A 11 2.55 10.02 14.05
N ILE A 12 1.71 9.13 13.52
CA ILE A 12 1.11 8.04 14.29
C ILE A 12 2.16 7.08 14.84
N ILE A 13 3.11 6.68 13.99
CA ILE A 13 4.19 5.77 14.36
C ILE A 13 5.14 6.44 15.36
N GLN A 14 5.52 7.70 15.12
CA GLN A 14 6.33 8.50 16.03
C GLN A 14 5.70 8.55 17.43
N ALA A 15 4.43 8.97 17.51
CA ALA A 15 3.72 9.03 18.79
C ALA A 15 3.62 7.67 19.47
N TYR A 16 3.46 6.58 18.71
CA TYR A 16 3.40 5.22 19.27
C TYR A 16 4.71 4.81 19.96
N TYR A 17 5.86 5.12 19.35
CA TYR A 17 7.16 4.79 19.91
C TYR A 17 7.58 5.74 21.04
N GLU A 18 7.33 7.05 20.91
CA GLU A 18 7.63 8.04 21.96
C GLU A 18 6.88 7.73 23.26
N ASN A 19 5.65 7.23 23.16
CA ASN A 19 4.84 6.85 24.31
C ASN A 19 5.11 5.43 24.82
N GLY A 20 6.23 4.81 24.44
CA GLY A 20 6.64 3.48 24.91
C GLY A 20 5.68 2.37 24.49
N LYS A 21 5.04 2.48 23.32
CA LYS A 21 4.01 1.56 22.81
C LYS A 21 2.73 1.50 23.67
N SER A 22 2.54 2.48 24.57
CA SER A 22 1.31 2.59 25.37
C SER A 22 0.15 3.11 24.53
N ARG A 23 -0.90 2.30 24.40
CA ARG A 23 -2.06 2.61 23.54
C ARG A 23 -2.81 3.86 24.00
N LYS A 24 -3.06 3.99 25.32
CA LYS A 24 -3.79 5.12 25.89
C LYS A 24 -3.04 6.44 25.68
N ASN A 25 -1.74 6.44 25.98
CA ASN A 25 -0.90 7.64 25.86
C ASN A 25 -0.77 8.07 24.39
N THR A 26 -0.56 7.09 23.49
CA THR A 26 -0.51 7.35 22.05
C THR A 26 -1.82 7.97 21.54
N LEU A 27 -2.98 7.44 21.92
CA LEU A 27 -4.28 8.00 21.52
C LEU A 27 -4.56 9.38 22.14
N CYS A 28 -3.98 9.70 23.29
CA CYS A 28 -4.07 11.02 23.89
C CYS A 28 -3.23 12.02 23.09
N ALA A 29 -1.96 11.71 22.82
CA ALA A 29 -1.07 12.54 22.01
C ALA A 29 -1.61 12.77 20.59
N LEU A 30 -2.19 11.74 19.97
CA LEU A 30 -2.79 11.86 18.63
C LEU A 30 -4.08 12.70 18.64
N ARG A 31 -4.77 12.82 19.78
CA ARG A 31 -5.96 13.67 19.90
C ARG A 31 -5.60 15.16 19.77
N GLU A 32 -4.46 15.58 20.29
CA GLU A 32 -3.98 16.96 20.19
C GLU A 32 -3.63 17.33 18.75
N TYR A 33 -3.03 16.39 18.01
CA TYR A 33 -2.60 16.62 16.63
C TYR A 33 -3.73 16.49 15.59
N PHE A 34 -4.56 15.44 15.68
CA PHE A 34 -5.62 15.16 14.70
C PHE A 34 -6.97 15.81 15.07
N GLY A 35 -7.12 16.30 16.30
CA GLY A 35 -8.40 16.70 16.86
C GLY A 35 -9.29 15.50 17.23
N VAL A 36 -10.48 15.79 17.76
CA VAL A 36 -11.40 14.75 18.28
C VAL A 36 -11.99 13.89 17.15
N GLN A 37 -12.36 14.50 16.03
CA GLN A 37 -13.09 13.82 14.95
C GLN A 37 -12.19 12.99 14.03
N ASN A 38 -10.97 13.46 13.74
CA ASN A 38 -10.08 12.79 12.79
C ASN A 38 -9.07 11.85 13.46
N ARG A 39 -9.24 11.58 14.76
CA ARG A 39 -8.32 10.76 15.53
C ARG A 39 -8.29 9.32 14.99
N PRO A 40 -7.11 8.75 14.74
CA PRO A 40 -6.99 7.34 14.40
C PRO A 40 -7.51 6.44 15.51
N SER A 41 -8.20 5.37 15.10
CA SER A 41 -8.66 4.35 16.03
C SER A 41 -7.47 3.56 16.60
N GLU A 42 -7.63 2.98 17.79
CA GLU A 42 -6.61 2.11 18.40
C GLU A 42 -6.13 1.02 17.44
N ARG A 43 -7.09 0.38 16.77
CA ARG A 43 -6.81 -0.67 15.78
C ARG A 43 -6.00 -0.16 14.61
N THR A 44 -6.25 1.08 14.16
CA THR A 44 -5.48 1.70 13.08
C THR A 44 -4.04 1.93 13.50
N VAL A 45 -3.81 2.49 14.69
CA VAL A 45 -2.46 2.72 15.24
C VAL A 45 -1.70 1.39 15.36
N TRP A 46 -2.33 0.37 15.92
CA TRP A 46 -1.71 -0.94 16.09
C TRP A 46 -1.38 -1.61 14.76
N ASN A 47 -2.31 -1.59 13.80
CA ASN A 47 -2.05 -2.15 12.48
C ASN A 47 -0.91 -1.41 11.76
N LEU A 48 -0.87 -0.07 11.84
CA LEU A 48 0.21 0.72 11.24
C LEU A 48 1.56 0.39 11.87
N ALA A 49 1.63 0.32 13.20
CA ALA A 49 2.85 -0.06 13.91
C ALA A 49 3.30 -1.48 13.52
N LYS A 50 2.37 -2.44 13.46
CA LYS A 50 2.67 -3.83 13.06
C LYS A 50 3.16 -3.91 11.62
N THR A 51 2.51 -3.23 10.68
CA THR A 51 2.95 -3.20 9.28
C THR A 51 4.33 -2.54 9.14
N PHE A 52 4.59 -1.50 9.93
CA PHE A 52 5.89 -0.85 9.98
C PHE A 52 6.97 -1.78 10.56
N GLU A 53 6.70 -2.49 11.66
CA GLU A 53 7.62 -3.48 12.23
C GLU A 53 7.90 -4.64 11.26
N GLN A 54 6.94 -5.00 10.40
CA GLN A 54 7.08 -6.08 9.41
C GLN A 54 7.82 -5.67 8.14
N THR A 55 7.52 -4.48 7.61
CA THR A 55 7.97 -4.06 6.27
C THR A 55 9.02 -2.94 6.31
N GLY A 56 9.13 -2.20 7.42
CA GLY A 56 9.95 -1.01 7.54
C GLY A 56 9.41 0.23 6.81
N PHE A 57 8.29 0.10 6.09
CA PHE A 57 7.72 1.18 5.29
C PHE A 57 6.50 1.81 5.97
N VAL A 58 6.39 3.13 5.83
CA VAL A 58 5.24 3.92 6.31
C VAL A 58 4.21 4.15 5.20
N SER A 59 4.67 4.15 3.95
CA SER A 59 3.81 4.24 2.77
C SER A 59 2.94 2.99 2.62
N ASN A 60 1.79 3.13 1.96
CA ASN A 60 1.06 1.95 1.49
C ASN A 60 1.97 1.13 0.58
N ALA A 61 1.98 -0.19 0.79
CA ALA A 61 2.44 -1.10 -0.25
C ALA A 61 1.64 -0.78 -1.52
N LYS A 62 2.33 -0.61 -2.65
CA LYS A 62 1.64 -0.44 -3.93
C LYS A 62 0.69 -1.63 -4.06
N ALA A 63 -0.59 -1.35 -4.32
CA ALA A 63 -1.56 -2.41 -4.59
C ALA A 63 -0.95 -3.30 -5.68
N PRO A 64 -1.07 -4.64 -5.57
CA PRO A 64 -0.55 -5.53 -6.60
C PRO A 64 -1.10 -5.06 -7.94
N GLN A 65 -0.21 -4.58 -8.81
CA GLN A 65 -0.61 -4.12 -10.14
C GLN A 65 -1.17 -5.34 -10.85
N HIS A 66 -2.43 -5.24 -11.27
CA HIS A 66 -3.06 -6.30 -12.03
C HIS A 66 -2.36 -6.38 -13.38
N THR A 67 -1.43 -7.33 -13.54
CA THR A 67 -0.77 -7.57 -14.82
C THR A 67 -1.83 -8.08 -15.78
N SER A 68 -2.05 -7.38 -16.89
CA SER A 68 -2.93 -7.87 -17.95
C SER A 68 -2.40 -9.19 -18.47
N ARG A 69 -3.17 -10.28 -18.37
CA ARG A 69 -2.79 -11.60 -18.89
C ARG A 69 -2.54 -11.55 -20.40
N GLY A 70 -3.14 -10.61 -21.13
CA GLY A 70 -2.95 -10.45 -22.57
C GLY A 70 -1.54 -9.98 -22.97
N SER A 71 -0.81 -9.32 -22.06
CA SER A 71 0.55 -8.80 -22.31
C SER A 71 1.61 -9.54 -21.50
N SER A 72 1.36 -10.81 -21.15
CA SER A 72 2.43 -11.65 -20.60
C SER A 72 3.57 -11.76 -21.63
N GLU A 73 4.81 -11.83 -21.16
CA GLU A 73 5.99 -11.98 -22.03
C GLU A 73 5.85 -13.16 -22.99
N GLN A 74 5.22 -14.24 -22.51
CA GLN A 74 4.88 -15.42 -23.31
C GLN A 74 3.89 -15.12 -24.44
N ASN A 75 2.81 -14.37 -24.18
CA ASN A 75 1.86 -13.98 -25.21
C ASN A 75 2.50 -13.02 -26.23
N ILE A 76 3.36 -12.12 -25.77
CA ILE A 76 4.12 -11.22 -26.66
C ILE A 76 5.10 -12.02 -27.53
N ALA A 77 5.82 -12.99 -26.97
CA ALA A 77 6.72 -13.86 -27.71
C ALA A 77 5.97 -14.68 -28.77
N ASN A 78 4.87 -15.35 -28.38
CA ASN A 78 4.06 -16.13 -29.31
C ASN A 78 3.46 -15.27 -30.44
N VAL A 79 3.00 -14.05 -30.14
CA VAL A 79 2.51 -13.12 -31.17
C VAL A 79 3.64 -12.69 -32.11
N ARG A 80 4.84 -12.39 -31.59
CA ARG A 80 6.01 -12.04 -32.41
C ARG A 80 6.43 -13.17 -33.34
N GLU A 81 6.47 -14.41 -32.84
CA GLU A 81 6.77 -15.59 -33.65
C GLU A 81 5.72 -15.79 -34.74
N ASN A 82 4.43 -15.71 -34.40
CA ASN A 82 3.34 -15.87 -35.37
C ASN A 82 3.38 -14.81 -36.50
N VAL A 83 3.66 -13.55 -36.15
CA VAL A 83 3.80 -12.46 -37.12
C VAL A 83 5.03 -12.66 -38.02
N THR A 84 6.11 -13.22 -37.49
CA THR A 84 7.34 -13.51 -38.26
C THR A 84 7.11 -14.65 -39.25
N GLU A 85 6.42 -15.71 -38.83
CA GLU A 85 6.10 -16.85 -39.69
C GLU A 85 5.02 -16.52 -40.74
N LYS A 86 4.04 -15.68 -40.38
CA LYS A 86 2.91 -15.32 -41.25
C LYS A 86 2.61 -13.83 -41.16
N PRO A 87 3.28 -12.99 -41.97
CA PRO A 87 3.13 -11.53 -41.90
C PRO A 87 1.75 -11.01 -42.39
N ARG A 88 0.90 -11.87 -42.96
CA ARG A 88 -0.44 -11.53 -43.49
C ARG A 88 -1.61 -12.11 -42.68
N THR A 89 -1.36 -12.76 -41.55
CA THR A 89 -2.44 -13.23 -40.68
C THR A 89 -2.96 -12.09 -39.81
N SER A 90 -4.21 -11.70 -40.04
CA SER A 90 -4.94 -10.85 -39.11
C SER A 90 -5.26 -11.65 -37.84
N ILE A 91 -4.72 -11.24 -36.70
CA ILE A 91 -5.04 -11.82 -35.41
C ILE A 91 -6.33 -11.16 -34.92
N ARG A 92 -7.47 -11.61 -35.47
CA ARG A 92 -8.81 -11.21 -35.03
C ARG A 92 -9.53 -12.47 -34.56
N HIS A 93 -9.74 -12.58 -33.25
CA HIS A 93 -10.74 -13.47 -32.68
C HIS A 93 -12.05 -12.70 -32.53
#